data_AF-A0A8J7K738-F1
#
_entry.id   AF-A0A8J7K738-F1
#
_cell.length_a   1.000
_cell.length_b   1.000
_cell.length_c   1.000
_cell.angle_alpha   90.00
_cell.angle_beta   90.00
_cell.angle_gamma   90.00
#
_symmetry.space_group_name_H-M   'P 1'
#
loop_
_entity.id
_entity.type
_entity.pdbx_description
1 polymer ?
#
loop_
_entity_poly.entity_id
_entity_poly.type
_entity_poly.pdbx_seq_one_letter_code
_entity_poly.pdbx_strand_id
1 'polypeptide(L)'
;MTIVRSQAGEHVQVLSDTVFLKLRSNDSANRMAVMTVEVPPGGGVPPHSHASEEESYYMLKGTMVMQLGDEEFTIEPNDFVHVPAGIAHGYQNNSPQPICFLAWTVGGAIDQFFLEMAEVRDLPQDLPKMAAILDKYGIQMQP
;
A
#
# COMPACT_ATOMS: atom_id res chain seq x y z
N MET A 1 -19.28 -12.51 -5.24
CA MET A 1 -18.22 -13.54 -5.27
C MET A 1 -17.26 -13.15 -6.36
N THR A 2 -15.96 -13.08 -6.05
CA THR A 2 -14.93 -12.54 -6.94
C THR A 2 -13.83 -13.58 -7.13
N ILE A 3 -13.39 -13.80 -8.37
CA ILE A 3 -12.25 -14.65 -8.71
C ILE A 3 -11.34 -13.85 -9.63
N VAL A 4 -10.13 -13.52 -9.17
CA VAL A 4 -9.07 -12.90 -9.99
C VAL A 4 -8.01 -13.95 -10.27
N ARG A 5 -7.78 -14.27 -11.55
CA ARG A 5 -6.75 -15.25 -11.96
C ARG A 5 -5.37 -14.58 -12.02
N SER A 6 -4.31 -15.37 -11.91
CA SER A 6 -2.92 -14.85 -11.86
C SER A 6 -2.50 -14.00 -13.06
N GLN A 7 -3.07 -14.25 -14.24
CA GLN A 7 -2.80 -13.49 -15.48
C GLN A 7 -3.87 -12.42 -15.78
N ALA A 8 -4.76 -12.17 -14.83
CA ALA A 8 -5.86 -11.22 -14.98
C ALA A 8 -5.90 -10.27 -13.80
N GLY A 9 -6.70 -9.22 -13.92
CA GLY A 9 -6.88 -8.22 -12.87
C GLY A 9 -6.30 -6.87 -13.26
N GLU A 10 -6.88 -5.84 -12.66
CA GLU A 10 -6.43 -4.46 -12.79
C GLU A 10 -5.19 -4.25 -11.94
N HIS A 11 -4.25 -3.46 -12.44
CA HIS A 11 -3.11 -2.99 -11.67
C HIS A 11 -2.91 -1.50 -11.91
N VAL A 12 -2.34 -0.86 -10.90
CA VAL A 12 -2.01 0.57 -10.92
C VAL A 12 -0.58 0.76 -10.47
N GLN A 13 0.05 1.80 -10.99
CA GLN A 13 1.38 2.22 -10.56
C GLN A 13 1.21 3.24 -9.43
N VAL A 14 1.80 2.96 -8.27
CA VAL A 14 1.83 3.87 -7.12
C VAL A 14 3.29 4.08 -6.74
N LEU A 15 3.81 5.29 -6.92
CA LEU A 15 5.25 5.56 -6.84
C LEU A 15 6.02 4.57 -7.75
N SER A 16 7.02 3.87 -7.21
CA SER A 16 7.78 2.83 -7.91
C SER A 16 7.06 1.49 -8.00
N ASP A 17 5.95 1.32 -7.29
CA ASP A 17 5.41 -0.01 -6.98
C ASP A 17 4.23 -0.35 -7.90
N THR A 18 4.14 -1.62 -8.28
CA THR A 18 3.01 -2.14 -9.06
C THR A 18 2.01 -2.80 -8.12
N VAL A 19 0.82 -2.21 -8.00
CA VAL A 19 -0.25 -2.68 -7.11
C VAL A 19 -1.30 -3.41 -7.94
N PHE A 20 -1.44 -4.72 -7.73
CA PHE A 20 -2.43 -5.56 -8.41
C PHE A 20 -3.67 -5.73 -7.53
N LEU A 21 -4.79 -5.13 -7.93
CA LEU A 21 -6.04 -5.17 -7.19
C LEU A 21 -6.66 -6.58 -7.27
N LYS A 22 -6.91 -7.20 -6.12
CA LYS A 22 -7.55 -8.53 -5.98
C LYS A 22 -9.00 -8.43 -5.52
N LEU A 23 -9.30 -7.47 -4.65
CA LEU A 23 -10.65 -7.09 -4.24
C LEU A 23 -10.69 -5.57 -4.05
N ARG A 24 -11.61 -4.90 -4.73
CA ARG A 24 -11.85 -3.46 -4.54
C ARG A 24 -12.74 -3.22 -3.34
N SER A 25 -12.60 -2.08 -2.65
CA SER A 25 -13.45 -1.76 -1.49
C SER A 25 -14.94 -1.70 -1.89
N ASN A 26 -15.24 -1.19 -3.09
CA ASN A 26 -16.60 -1.11 -3.60
C ASN A 26 -17.26 -2.49 -3.74
N ASP A 27 -16.48 -3.54 -4.04
CA ASP A 27 -16.97 -4.92 -4.16
C ASP A 27 -17.16 -5.59 -2.79
N SER A 28 -16.70 -4.95 -1.71
CA SER A 28 -16.82 -5.41 -0.33
C SER A 28 -17.68 -4.50 0.56
N ALA A 29 -18.42 -3.55 -0.03
CA ALA A 29 -19.17 -2.51 0.69
C ALA A 29 -18.28 -1.70 1.64
N ASN A 30 -17.08 -1.34 1.16
CA ASN A 30 -16.03 -0.61 1.88
C ASN A 30 -15.58 -1.27 3.18
N ARG A 31 -15.67 -2.60 3.26
CA ARG A 31 -15.17 -3.35 4.41
C ARG A 31 -13.71 -3.75 4.24
N MET A 32 -13.29 -4.02 3.00
CA MET A 32 -11.96 -4.55 2.72
C MET A 32 -11.51 -4.28 1.28
N ALA A 33 -10.25 -3.89 1.11
CA ALA A 33 -9.53 -3.96 -0.16
C ALA A 33 -8.39 -4.97 -0.04
N VAL A 34 -8.10 -5.71 -1.11
CA VAL A 34 -7.02 -6.72 -1.13
C VAL A 34 -6.19 -6.51 -2.38
N MET A 35 -4.87 -6.53 -2.25
CA MET A 35 -3.93 -6.39 -3.36
C MET A 35 -2.68 -7.24 -3.16
N THR A 36 -2.03 -7.61 -4.25
CA THR A 36 -0.61 -8.00 -4.19
C THR A 36 0.21 -6.83 -4.69
N VAL A 37 1.33 -6.55 -4.04
CA VAL A 37 2.23 -5.45 -4.39
C VAL A 37 3.56 -6.03 -4.83
N GLU A 38 4.06 -5.56 -5.96
CA GLU A 38 5.43 -5.80 -6.41
C GLU A 38 6.25 -4.52 -6.26
N VAL A 39 7.34 -4.61 -5.50
CA VAL A 39 8.22 -3.47 -5.21
C VAL A 39 9.56 -3.71 -5.88
N PRO A 40 9.99 -2.85 -6.83
CA PRO A 40 11.28 -3.01 -7.50
C PRO A 40 12.45 -2.74 -6.55
N PRO A 41 13.69 -3.11 -6.92
CA PRO A 41 14.89 -2.72 -6.16
C PRO A 41 14.94 -1.22 -5.89
N GLY A 42 15.15 -0.83 -4.63
CA GLY A 42 15.18 0.56 -4.18
C GLY A 42 13.80 1.23 -4.06
N GLY A 43 12.72 0.52 -4.41
CA GLY A 43 11.35 0.99 -4.25
C GLY A 43 10.85 0.90 -2.81
N GLY A 44 9.68 1.47 -2.56
CA GLY A 44 9.06 1.49 -1.24
C GLY A 44 8.08 2.64 -1.06
N VAL A 45 7.45 2.68 0.11
CA VAL A 45 6.52 3.72 0.51
C VAL A 45 7.04 4.37 1.79
N PRO A 46 7.17 5.71 1.82
CA PRO A 46 7.62 6.42 3.01
C PRO A 46 6.65 6.24 4.18
N PRO A 47 7.12 6.44 5.42
CA PRO A 47 6.29 6.32 6.61
C PRO A 47 5.04 7.20 6.56
N HIS A 48 3.89 6.60 6.78
CA HIS A 48 2.59 7.26 6.81
C HIS A 48 1.64 6.52 7.76
N SER A 49 0.50 7.13 8.08
CA SER A 49 -0.53 6.52 8.93
C SER A 49 -1.91 6.76 8.33
N HIS A 50 -2.81 5.81 8.55
CA HIS A 50 -4.21 5.90 8.12
C HIS A 50 -5.06 6.23 9.35
N ALA A 51 -5.90 7.24 9.27
CA ALA A 51 -6.69 7.69 10.42
C ALA A 51 -7.72 6.65 10.90
N SER A 52 -8.25 5.83 9.99
CA SER A 52 -9.34 4.89 10.27
C SER A 52 -9.13 3.47 9.76
N GLU A 53 -8.25 3.28 8.78
CA GLU A 53 -8.03 1.97 8.18
C GLU A 53 -6.95 1.21 8.95
N GLU A 54 -7.18 -0.08 9.14
CA GLU A 54 -6.14 -1.02 9.54
C GLU A 54 -5.55 -1.64 8.28
N GLU A 55 -4.25 -1.91 8.29
CA GLU A 55 -3.57 -2.56 7.17
C GLU A 55 -2.85 -3.81 7.62
N SER A 56 -2.77 -4.81 6.75
CA SER A 56 -2.07 -6.06 7.05
C SER A 56 -1.32 -6.55 5.84
N TYR A 57 -0.16 -7.15 6.10
CA TYR A 57 0.82 -7.56 5.12
C TYR A 57 1.16 -9.03 5.34
N TYR A 58 1.21 -9.80 4.26
CA TYR A 58 1.72 -11.17 4.26
C TYR A 58 2.78 -11.31 3.20
N MET A 59 4.00 -11.63 3.62
CA MET A 59 5.15 -11.61 2.73
C MET A 59 5.20 -12.87 1.86
N LEU A 60 5.30 -12.70 0.54
CA LEU A 60 5.24 -13.81 -0.43
C LEU A 60 6.62 -14.15 -0.99
N LYS A 61 7.44 -13.15 -1.31
CA LYS A 61 8.74 -13.34 -1.98
C LYS A 61 9.72 -12.22 -1.65
N GLY A 62 10.95 -12.60 -1.33
CA GLY A 62 12.05 -11.68 -1.04
C GLY A 62 12.04 -11.20 0.41
N THR A 63 12.71 -10.10 0.69
CA THR A 63 12.86 -9.56 2.05
C THR A 63 12.60 -8.06 2.03
N MET A 64 11.76 -7.59 2.95
CA MET A 64 11.34 -6.20 3.07
C MET A 64 11.84 -5.62 4.39
N VAL A 65 12.30 -4.37 4.39
CA VAL A 65 12.49 -3.62 5.63
C VAL A 65 11.23 -2.79 5.83
N MET A 66 10.55 -2.96 6.97
CA MET A 66 9.33 -2.26 7.30
C MET A 66 9.53 -1.43 8.57
N GLN A 67 9.22 -0.15 8.49
CA GLN A 67 9.13 0.71 9.67
C GLN A 67 7.73 0.56 10.27
N LEU A 68 7.65 0.34 11.58
CA LEU A 68 6.43 0.25 12.37
C LEU A 68 6.61 1.15 13.60
N GLY A 69 5.96 2.32 13.60
CA GLY A 69 6.25 3.37 14.57
C GLY A 69 7.71 3.82 14.47
N ASP A 70 8.44 3.68 15.58
CA ASP A 70 9.85 4.10 15.71
C ASP A 70 10.84 2.94 15.48
N GLU A 71 10.34 1.75 15.16
CA GLU A 71 11.15 0.53 15.03
C GLU A 71 11.17 0.03 13.58
N GLU A 72 12.30 -0.57 13.19
CA GLU A 72 12.46 -1.23 11.89
C GLU A 72 12.50 -2.75 12.06
N PHE A 73 11.79 -3.44 11.16
CA PHE A 73 11.70 -4.89 11.14
C PHE A 73 12.08 -5.43 9.75
N THR A 74 12.80 -6.54 9.74
CA THR A 74 13.00 -7.33 8.52
C THR A 74 11.84 -8.32 8.41
N ILE A 75 11.13 -8.29 7.29
CA ILE A 75 9.98 -9.14 7.01
C ILE A 75 10.36 -10.14 5.91
N GLU A 76 10.26 -11.43 6.22
CA GLU A 76 10.64 -12.54 5.36
C GLU A 76 9.41 -13.34 4.88
N PRO A 77 9.53 -14.20 3.85
CA PRO A 77 8.37 -14.93 3.33
C PRO A 77 7.68 -15.78 4.40
N ASN A 78 6.34 -15.69 4.44
CA ASN A 78 5.44 -16.22 5.47
C ASN A 78 5.35 -15.42 6.78
N ASP A 79 6.11 -14.34 6.93
CA ASP A 79 5.83 -13.39 8.01
C ASP A 79 4.53 -12.63 7.74
N PHE A 80 3.87 -12.30 8.84
CA PHE A 80 2.63 -11.53 8.86
C PHE A 80 2.82 -10.29 9.72
N VAL A 81 2.36 -9.16 9.21
CA VAL A 81 2.33 -7.89 9.92
C VAL A 81 0.91 -7.36 9.93
N HIS A 82 0.45 -6.90 11.09
CA HIS A 82 -0.79 -6.16 11.24
C HIS A 82 -0.49 -4.79 11.81
N VAL A 83 -1.02 -3.76 11.17
CA VAL A 83 -0.87 -2.36 11.56
C VAL A 83 -2.23 -1.80 11.92
N PRO A 84 -2.49 -1.53 13.21
CA PRO A 84 -3.70 -0.85 13.64
C PRO A 84 -3.80 0.57 13.07
N ALA A 85 -5.02 1.08 12.96
CA ALA A 85 -5.26 2.46 12.55
C ALA A 85 -4.48 3.46 13.43
N GLY A 86 -3.97 4.52 12.81
CA GLY A 86 -3.19 5.57 13.45
C GLY A 86 -1.71 5.22 13.72
N ILE A 87 -1.27 3.98 13.46
CA ILE A 87 0.14 3.60 13.59
C ILE A 87 0.90 3.93 12.30
N ALA A 88 1.97 4.71 12.44
CA ALA A 88 2.87 5.03 11.36
C ALA A 88 3.56 3.76 10.84
N HIS A 89 3.58 3.60 9.52
CA HIS A 89 4.26 2.49 8.87
C HIS A 89 4.75 2.87 7.47
N GLY A 90 5.81 2.22 7.03
CA GLY A 90 6.40 2.37 5.72
C GLY A 90 7.27 1.17 5.39
N TYR A 91 7.68 1.01 4.14
CA TYR A 91 8.52 -0.12 3.76
C TYR A 91 9.49 0.24 2.65
N GLN A 92 10.58 -0.52 2.57
CA GLN A 92 11.61 -0.38 1.56
C GLN A 92 12.13 -1.74 1.08
N ASN A 93 12.39 -1.83 -0.22
CA ASN A 93 13.12 -2.95 -0.83
C ASN A 93 14.60 -2.59 -1.01
N ASN A 94 15.43 -3.04 -0.07
CA ASN A 94 16.89 -2.85 -0.13
C ASN A 94 17.62 -3.94 -0.92
N SER A 95 16.90 -4.89 -1.52
CA SER A 95 17.48 -6.01 -2.25
C SER A 95 17.67 -5.67 -3.74
N PRO A 96 18.59 -6.39 -4.45
CA PRO A 96 18.78 -6.20 -5.89
C PRO A 96 17.69 -6.87 -6.74
N GLN A 97 16.66 -7.46 -6.13
CA GLN A 97 15.57 -8.15 -6.82
C GLN A 97 14.20 -7.60 -6.41
N PRO A 98 13.17 -7.70 -7.28
CA PRO A 98 11.82 -7.35 -6.88
C PRO A 98 11.31 -8.25 -5.75
N ILE A 99 10.59 -7.65 -4.82
CA ILE A 99 9.88 -8.34 -3.75
C ILE A 99 8.38 -8.34 -4.01
N CYS A 100 7.65 -9.25 -3.35
CA CYS A 100 6.19 -9.30 -3.45
C CYS A 100 5.54 -9.67 -2.12
N PHE A 101 4.46 -8.99 -1.79
CA PHE A 101 3.60 -9.28 -0.63
C PHE A 101 2.12 -9.15 -0.98
N LEU A 102 1.27 -9.78 -0.18
CA LEU A 102 -0.16 -9.53 -0.14
C LEU A 102 -0.41 -8.44 0.90
N ALA A 103 -1.21 -7.42 0.55
CA ALA A 103 -1.72 -6.45 1.50
C ALA A 103 -3.25 -6.40 1.46
N TRP A 104 -3.85 -6.10 2.60
CA TRP A 104 -5.28 -5.77 2.67
C TRP A 104 -5.53 -4.70 3.72
N THR A 105 -6.46 -3.82 3.42
CA THR A 105 -6.97 -2.86 4.39
C THR A 105 -8.38 -3.21 4.82
N VAL A 106 -8.73 -2.84 6.04
CA VAL A 106 -10.07 -3.01 6.62
C VAL A 106 -10.56 -1.66 7.12
N GLY A 107 -11.84 -1.37 6.89
CA GLY A 107 -12.49 -0.18 7.44
C GLY A 107 -12.46 1.07 6.55
N GLY A 108 -12.13 0.92 5.26
CA GLY A 108 -12.20 2.04 4.31
C GLY A 108 -12.02 1.67 2.84
N ALA A 109 -11.48 2.60 2.07
CA ALA A 109 -11.48 2.61 0.61
C ALA A 109 -10.10 3.00 0.03
N ILE A 110 -9.01 2.49 0.60
CA ILE A 110 -7.63 2.78 0.14
C ILE A 110 -7.41 2.54 -1.36
N ASP A 111 -8.12 1.61 -2.00
CA ASP A 111 -7.99 1.38 -3.44
C ASP A 111 -8.46 2.59 -4.25
N GLN A 112 -9.42 3.36 -3.75
CA GLN A 112 -9.84 4.62 -4.36
C GLN A 112 -8.78 5.71 -4.15
N PHE A 113 -8.11 5.73 -2.99
CA PHE A 113 -6.94 6.59 -2.77
C PHE A 113 -5.85 6.31 -3.80
N PHE A 114 -5.49 5.04 -4.05
CA PHE A 114 -4.48 4.68 -5.04
C PHE A 114 -4.86 5.13 -6.46
N LEU A 115 -6.13 4.95 -6.85
CA LEU A 115 -6.62 5.39 -8.16
C LEU A 115 -6.55 6.92 -8.33
N GLU A 116 -6.86 7.68 -7.28
CA GLU A 116 -6.75 9.14 -7.32
C GLU A 116 -5.29 9.62 -7.28
N MET A 117 -4.44 8.96 -6.51
CA MET A 117 -3.00 9.24 -6.45
C MET A 117 -2.28 8.95 -7.76
N ALA A 118 -2.72 7.94 -8.52
CA ALA A 118 -2.17 7.64 -9.86
C ALA A 118 -2.36 8.79 -10.86
N GLU A 119 -3.27 9.73 -10.56
CA GLU A 119 -3.50 10.93 -11.36
C GLU A 119 -2.61 12.12 -10.95
N VAL A 120 -1.76 11.98 -9.92
CA VAL A 120 -0.70 12.93 -9.57
C VAL A 120 0.53 12.61 -10.43
N ARG A 121 0.89 13.47 -11.38
CA ARG A 121 1.92 13.17 -12.39
C ARG A 121 3.03 14.20 -12.44
N ASP A 122 2.73 15.47 -12.17
CA ASP A 122 3.65 16.58 -12.39
C ASP A 122 3.97 17.31 -11.08
N LEU A 123 4.97 16.82 -10.33
CA LEU A 123 5.48 17.51 -9.15
C LEU A 123 6.48 18.62 -9.55
N PRO A 124 6.44 19.83 -8.96
CA PRO A 124 5.65 20.22 -7.77
C PRO A 124 4.24 20.78 -8.07
N GLN A 125 3.80 20.83 -9.33
CA GLN A 125 2.54 21.46 -9.72
C GLN A 125 1.32 20.77 -9.08
N ASP A 126 1.35 19.45 -8.98
CA ASP A 126 0.28 18.64 -8.39
C ASP A 126 0.33 18.54 -6.86
N LEU A 127 1.22 19.26 -6.16
CA LEU A 127 1.28 19.23 -4.69
C LEU A 127 -0.07 19.57 -4.01
N PRO A 128 -0.86 20.57 -4.46
CA PRO A 128 -2.17 20.84 -3.86
C PRO A 128 -3.17 19.70 -4.09
N LYS A 129 -3.12 19.04 -5.26
CA LYS A 129 -3.97 17.88 -5.57
C LYS A 129 -3.62 16.70 -4.67
N MET A 130 -2.33 16.42 -4.53
CA MET A 130 -1.81 15.39 -3.63
C MET A 130 -2.26 15.65 -2.18
N ALA A 131 -2.12 16.89 -1.69
CA ALA A 131 -2.53 17.26 -0.33
C ALA A 131 -4.04 17.05 -0.11
N ALA A 132 -4.89 17.42 -1.08
CA ALA A 132 -6.33 17.21 -0.99
C ALA A 132 -6.72 15.73 -0.98
N ILE A 133 -6.01 14.89 -1.73
CA ILE A 133 -6.22 13.43 -1.73
C ILE A 133 -5.82 12.85 -0.36
N LEU A 134 -4.66 13.22 0.17
CA LEU A 134 -4.19 12.78 1.49
C LEU A 134 -5.22 13.12 2.60
N ASP A 135 -5.71 14.37 2.63
CA ASP A 135 -6.71 14.82 3.60
C ASP A 135 -8.03 14.05 3.48
N LYS A 136 -8.55 13.89 2.25
CA LYS A 136 -9.80 13.17 1.97
C LYS A 136 -9.80 11.74 2.50
N TYR A 137 -8.66 11.05 2.44
CA TYR A 137 -8.51 9.66 2.88
C TYR A 137 -7.87 9.52 4.27
N GLY A 138 -7.62 10.63 4.98
CA GLY A 138 -7.03 10.62 6.32
C GLY A 138 -5.64 10.01 6.35
N ILE A 139 -4.85 10.16 5.28
CA ILE A 139 -3.48 9.70 5.20
C ILE A 139 -2.55 10.82 5.68
N GLN A 140 -1.77 10.53 6.71
CA GLN A 140 -0.79 11.46 7.26
C GLN A 140 0.63 10.96 6.98
N MET A 141 1.38 11.72 6.20
CA MET A 141 2.81 11.47 5.97
C MET A 141 3.59 11.78 7.25
N GLN A 142 4.54 10.93 7.59
CA GLN A 142 5.46 11.17 8.70
C GLN A 142 6.79 11.73 8.18
N PRO A 143 7.46 12.60 8.97
CA PRO A 143 8.73 13.20 8.59
C PRO A 143 9.89 12.21 8.48
#